data_AF-A0A3C1KT56-F1
#
_entry.id   AF-A0A3C1KT56-F1
#
_cell.length_a   1.000
_cell.length_b   1.000
_cell.length_c   1.000
_cell.angle_alpha   90.00
_cell.angle_beta   90.00
_cell.angle_gamma   90.00
#
_symmetry.space_group_name_H-M   'P 1'
#
loop_
_entity.id
_entity.type
_entity.pdbx_description
1 polymer ?
#
loop_
_entity_poly.entity_id
_entity_poly.type
_entity_poly.pdbx_seq_one_letter_code
_entity_poly.pdbx_strand_id
1 'polypeptide(L)'
;MTSTGNEKDSYEQFMGALEVTNDALTELRDTPVIKSIVELMDKQAEGRKFGVAVYENDAENPHDYFTVRMHNSKLQLASHGKDAPDIDWKVSMDYLRDINQNPKKYIEDPWKLDVEWLKNRLQAGA
;
A
#
# COMPACT_ATOMS: atom_id res chain seq x y z
N MET A 1 -17.93 17.06 14.95
CA MET A 1 -18.45 15.71 14.70
C MET A 1 -18.27 15.41 13.22
N THR A 2 -17.09 14.95 12.80
CA THR A 2 -16.77 14.69 11.37
C THR A 2 -15.77 13.55 11.15
N SER A 3 -15.04 13.07 12.17
CA SER A 3 -14.00 12.04 11.99
C SER A 3 -14.53 10.70 11.44
N THR A 4 -15.72 10.27 11.84
CA THR A 4 -16.29 8.97 11.43
C THR A 4 -16.66 8.88 9.95
N GLY A 5 -16.88 10.03 9.28
CA GLY A 5 -17.21 10.06 7.85
C GLY A 5 -15.95 9.88 6.99
N ASN A 6 -14.88 10.60 7.35
CA ASN A 6 -13.61 10.53 6.63
C ASN A 6 -12.91 9.19 6.86
N GLU A 7 -12.90 8.65 8.09
CA GLU A 7 -12.31 7.34 8.41
C GLU A 7 -12.98 6.18 7.66
N LYS A 8 -14.30 6.28 7.42
CA LYS A 8 -15.02 5.27 6.65
C LYS A 8 -14.69 5.37 5.16
N ASP A 9 -14.61 6.59 4.61
CA ASP A 9 -14.19 6.80 3.22
C ASP A 9 -12.74 6.33 3.02
N SER A 10 -11.80 6.74 3.88
CA SER A 10 -10.40 6.32 3.81
C SER A 10 -10.24 4.81 3.92
N TYR A 11 -11.01 4.13 4.79
CA TYR A 11 -11.01 2.68 4.87
C TYR A 11 -11.44 2.03 3.54
N GLU A 12 -12.58 2.44 2.99
CA GLU A 12 -13.08 1.90 1.71
C GLU A 12 -12.10 2.17 0.57
N GLN A 13 -11.56 3.40 0.50
CA GLN A 13 -10.58 3.75 -0.53
C GLN A 13 -9.27 2.98 -0.37
N PHE A 14 -8.78 2.83 0.85
CA PHE A 14 -7.53 2.11 1.11
C PHE A 14 -7.66 0.62 0.77
N MET A 15 -8.76 -0.02 1.17
CA MET A 15 -8.99 -1.45 0.88
C MET A 15 -9.09 -1.72 -0.62
N GLY A 16 -9.82 -0.89 -1.38
CA GLY A 16 -9.86 -1.02 -2.83
C GLY A 16 -8.47 -0.86 -3.47
N ALA A 17 -7.69 0.13 -3.01
CA ALA A 17 -6.35 0.37 -3.55
C ALA A 17 -5.39 -0.78 -3.23
N LEU A 18 -5.54 -1.40 -2.05
CA LEU A 18 -4.79 -2.58 -1.64
C LEU A 18 -5.09 -3.78 -2.54
N GLU A 19 -6.35 -3.99 -2.92
CA GLU A 19 -6.76 -5.03 -3.87
C GLU A 19 -6.14 -4.79 -5.25
N VAL A 20 -6.27 -3.59 -5.80
CA VAL A 20 -5.68 -3.23 -7.11
C VAL A 20 -4.16 -3.38 -7.11
N THR A 21 -3.50 -2.99 -6.01
CA THR A 21 -2.05 -3.17 -5.85
C THR A 21 -1.67 -4.65 -5.88
N ASN A 22 -2.39 -5.50 -5.17
CA ASN A 22 -2.16 -6.95 -5.18
C ASN A 22 -2.43 -7.57 -6.56
N ASP A 23 -3.46 -7.09 -7.27
CA ASP A 23 -3.76 -7.55 -8.63
C ASP A 23 -2.65 -7.15 -9.61
N ALA A 24 -2.15 -5.92 -9.53
CA ALA A 24 -1.02 -5.47 -10.35
C ALA A 24 0.27 -6.28 -10.08
N LEU A 25 0.57 -6.54 -8.80
CA LEU A 25 1.71 -7.38 -8.42
C LEU A 25 1.55 -8.82 -8.91
N THR A 26 0.32 -9.34 -8.90
CA THR A 26 0.02 -10.71 -9.37
C THR A 26 0.11 -10.81 -10.89
N GLU A 27 -0.52 -9.89 -11.63
CA GLU A 27 -0.58 -9.90 -13.09
C GLU A 27 0.81 -9.77 -13.71
N LEU A 28 1.67 -8.96 -13.08
CA LEU A 28 2.96 -8.62 -13.65
C LEU A 28 4.14 -9.26 -12.93
N ARG A 29 3.88 -10.26 -12.06
CA ARG A 29 4.87 -11.05 -11.31
C ARG A 29 6.05 -11.57 -12.14
N ASP A 30 5.84 -11.85 -13.43
CA ASP A 30 6.85 -12.44 -14.31
C ASP A 30 7.59 -11.38 -15.15
N THR A 31 7.16 -10.12 -15.09
CA THR A 31 7.92 -9.02 -15.69
C THR A 31 9.22 -8.79 -14.91
N PRO A 32 10.37 -8.55 -15.58
CA PRO A 32 11.67 -8.54 -14.90
C PRO A 32 11.77 -7.63 -13.67
N VAL A 33 11.07 -6.49 -13.70
CA VAL A 33 11.09 -5.51 -12.61
C VAL A 33 10.21 -5.96 -11.44
N ILE A 34 8.95 -6.30 -11.68
CA ILE A 34 8.03 -6.72 -10.61
C ILE A 34 8.46 -8.06 -10.03
N LYS A 35 9.00 -8.97 -10.84
CA LYS A 35 9.61 -10.21 -10.38
C LYS A 35 10.65 -9.97 -9.29
N SER A 36 11.52 -8.98 -9.46
CA SER A 36 12.53 -8.65 -8.45
C SER A 36 11.91 -8.15 -7.14
N ILE A 37 10.80 -7.41 -7.21
CA ILE A 37 10.08 -6.92 -6.04
C ILE A 37 9.38 -8.08 -5.33
N VAL A 38 8.65 -8.93 -6.06
CA VAL A 38 7.96 -10.10 -5.52
C VAL A 38 8.97 -11.07 -4.88
N GLU A 39 10.11 -11.33 -5.52
CA GLU A 39 11.15 -12.18 -4.93
C GLU A 39 11.73 -11.59 -3.63
N LEU A 40 11.87 -10.27 -3.53
CA LEU A 40 12.29 -9.60 -2.30
C LEU A 40 11.19 -9.70 -1.22
N MET A 41 9.93 -9.55 -1.59
CA MET A 41 8.78 -9.73 -0.68
C MET A 41 8.79 -11.14 -0.10
N ASP A 42 8.93 -12.16 -0.95
CA ASP A 42 8.92 -13.58 -0.54
C ASP A 42 10.11 -13.93 0.37
N LYS A 43 11.29 -13.38 0.09
CA LYS A 43 12.52 -13.72 0.82
C LYS A 43 12.66 -12.98 2.15
N GLN A 44 12.20 -11.72 2.22
CA GLN A 44 12.59 -10.80 3.28
C GLN A 44 11.42 -10.16 4.02
N ALA A 45 10.19 -10.33 3.54
CA ALA A 45 9.07 -9.55 4.04
C ALA A 45 7.98 -10.35 4.74
N GLU A 46 7.98 -11.68 4.63
CA GLU A 46 6.94 -12.51 5.24
C GLU A 46 6.75 -12.17 6.73
N GLY A 47 5.52 -11.77 7.09
CA GLY A 47 5.17 -11.34 8.45
C GLY A 47 5.64 -9.93 8.87
N ARG A 48 6.46 -9.23 8.08
CA ARG A 48 6.80 -7.82 8.35
C ARG A 48 5.56 -6.97 8.22
N LYS A 49 5.41 -6.06 9.20
CA LYS A 49 4.35 -5.05 9.24
C LYS A 49 4.88 -3.73 8.71
N PHE A 50 4.04 -3.01 8.00
CA PHE A 50 4.32 -1.69 7.46
C PHE A 50 3.21 -0.72 7.87
N GLY A 51 3.61 0.41 8.45
CA GLY A 51 2.68 1.48 8.81
C GLY A 51 2.37 2.35 7.59
N VAL A 52 1.09 2.62 7.37
CA VAL A 52 0.61 3.52 6.32
C VAL A 52 -0.11 4.68 6.98
N ALA A 53 0.18 5.90 6.54
CA ALA A 53 -0.52 7.10 6.96
C ALA A 53 -1.25 7.71 5.77
N VAL A 54 -2.55 7.99 5.95
CA VAL A 54 -3.40 8.59 4.92
C VAL A 54 -3.65 10.05 5.24
N TYR A 55 -3.46 10.90 4.23
CA TYR A 55 -3.68 12.34 4.35
C TYR A 55 -4.61 12.87 3.26
N GLU A 56 -5.25 14.02 3.51
CA GLU A 56 -6.04 14.73 2.49
C GLU A 56 -5.09 15.62 1.68
N ASN A 57 -4.81 16.82 2.21
CA ASN A 57 -4.02 17.85 1.52
C ASN A 57 -2.64 18.10 2.16
N ASP A 58 -2.37 17.54 3.34
CA ASP A 58 -1.15 17.79 4.11
C ASP A 58 -0.54 16.48 4.63
N ALA A 59 0.58 16.07 4.03
CA ALA A 59 1.29 14.84 4.37
C ALA A 59 1.94 14.87 5.76
N GLU A 60 2.10 16.04 6.38
CA GLU A 60 2.61 16.17 7.75
C GLU A 60 1.52 15.99 8.80
N ASN A 61 0.25 16.10 8.39
CA ASN A 61 -0.92 15.92 9.26
C ASN A 61 -1.87 14.85 8.71
N PRO A 62 -1.46 13.57 8.68
CA PRO A 62 -2.32 12.46 8.28
C PRO A 62 -3.50 12.29 9.26
N HIS A 63 -4.66 11.96 8.70
CA HIS A 63 -5.91 11.86 9.43
C HIS A 63 -6.34 10.41 9.68
N ASP A 64 -5.74 9.44 8.98
CA ASP A 64 -6.01 8.02 9.18
C ASP A 64 -4.74 7.17 9.02
N TYR A 65 -4.75 5.97 9.59
CA TYR A 65 -3.58 5.10 9.63
C TYR A 65 -3.98 3.65 9.41
N PHE A 66 -3.14 2.91 8.71
CA PHE A 66 -3.31 1.47 8.50
C PHE A 66 -2.00 0.77 8.84
N THR A 67 -2.10 -0.49 9.21
CA THR A 67 -0.95 -1.39 9.25
C THR A 67 -1.22 -2.53 8.29
N VAL A 68 -0.34 -2.71 7.32
CA VAL A 68 -0.37 -3.86 6.40
C VAL A 68 0.74 -4.82 6.75
N ARG A 69 0.59 -6.09 6.40
CA ARG A 69 1.63 -7.10 6.52
C ARG A 69 1.84 -7.82 5.21
N MET A 70 3.06 -8.30 4.97
CA MET A 70 3.28 -9.26 3.90
C MET A 70 2.85 -10.65 4.36
N HIS A 71 2.06 -11.32 3.53
CA HIS A 71 1.74 -12.73 3.73
C HIS A 71 1.40 -13.38 2.39
N ASN A 72 2.09 -14.49 2.05
CA ASN A 72 1.94 -15.20 0.77
C ASN A 72 2.07 -14.27 -0.45
N SER A 73 3.16 -13.50 -0.51
CA SER A 73 3.45 -12.57 -1.62
C SER A 73 2.42 -11.45 -1.82
N LYS A 74 1.53 -11.22 -0.85
CA LYS A 74 0.47 -10.21 -0.91
C LYS A 74 0.52 -9.29 0.29
N LEU A 75 0.13 -8.04 0.08
CA LEU A 75 -0.14 -7.09 1.14
C LEU A 75 -1.53 -7.35 1.71
N GLN A 76 -1.60 -7.60 3.02
CA GLN A 76 -2.85 -7.82 3.75
C GLN A 76 -3.02 -6.76 4.83
N LEU A 77 -4.24 -6.29 5.06
CA LEU A 77 -4.54 -5.47 6.21
C LEU A 77 -4.28 -6.27 7.50
N ALA A 78 -3.42 -5.73 8.36
CA ALA A 78 -3.18 -6.26 9.71
C ALA A 78 -4.05 -5.54 10.75
N SER A 79 -4.17 -4.21 10.64
CA SER A 79 -5.05 -3.41 11.48
C SER A 79 -5.40 -2.07 10.82
N HIS A 80 -6.59 -1.56 11.11
CA HIS A 80 -6.93 -0.14 10.92
C HIS A 80 -6.48 0.60 12.19
N GLY A 81 -5.50 1.49 12.05
CA GLY A 81 -4.75 2.13 13.13
C GLY A 81 -3.24 1.87 13.08
N LYS A 82 -2.51 2.52 13.99
CA LYS A 82 -1.04 2.49 14.08
C LYS A 82 -0.57 1.36 15.01
N ASP A 83 -0.41 0.16 14.45
CA ASP A 83 0.16 -1.02 15.13
C ASP A 83 1.64 -1.23 14.76
N ALA A 84 2.09 -0.71 13.61
CA ALA A 84 3.50 -0.63 13.26
C ALA A 84 4.23 0.49 14.04
N PRO A 85 5.51 0.30 14.41
CA PRO A 85 6.29 1.29 15.15
C PRO A 85 6.50 2.59 14.36
N ASP A 86 6.72 2.47 13.05
CA ASP A 86 7.02 3.56 12.13
C ASP A 86 5.98 3.67 11.00
N ILE A 87 5.93 4.84 10.36
CA ILE A 87 5.18 5.04 9.11
C ILE A 87 6.15 4.78 7.95
N ASP A 88 5.87 3.72 7.19
CA ASP A 88 6.66 3.29 6.04
C ASP A 88 6.17 3.96 4.75
N TRP A 89 4.87 4.25 4.66
CA TRP A 89 4.24 4.83 3.48
C TRP A 89 3.26 5.94 3.88
N LYS A 90 3.38 7.12 3.26
CA LYS A 90 2.39 8.20 3.37
C LYS A 90 1.65 8.30 2.04
N VAL A 91 0.32 8.29 2.05
CA VAL A 91 -0.49 8.26 0.83
C VAL A 91 -1.65 9.26 0.90
N SER A 92 -1.95 9.91 -0.23
CA SER A 92 -3.08 10.85 -0.29
C SER A 92 -4.40 10.16 -0.59
N MET A 93 -5.49 10.72 -0.09
CA MET A 93 -6.85 10.28 -0.44
C MET A 93 -7.12 10.38 -1.94
N ASP A 94 -6.63 11.42 -2.60
CA ASP A 94 -6.80 11.57 -4.05
C ASP A 94 -6.11 10.45 -4.84
N TYR A 95 -4.95 9.98 -4.37
CA TYR A 95 -4.27 8.86 -5.00
C TYR A 95 -5.03 7.54 -4.79
N LEU A 96 -5.52 7.27 -3.58
CA LEU A 96 -6.34 6.10 -3.31
C LEU A 96 -7.62 6.10 -4.17
N ARG A 97 -8.29 7.25 -4.29
CA ARG A 97 -9.45 7.43 -5.16
C ARG A 97 -9.11 7.19 -6.63
N ASP A 98 -7.98 7.71 -7.12
CA ASP A 98 -7.56 7.49 -8.52
C ASP A 98 -7.26 6.02 -8.81
N ILE A 99 -6.64 5.29 -7.88
CA ILE A 99 -6.41 3.84 -8.02
C ILE A 99 -7.74 3.11 -8.18
N ASN A 100 -8.71 3.40 -7.31
CA ASN A 100 -10.01 2.72 -7.31
C ASN A 100 -10.88 3.07 -8.51
N GLN A 101 -10.81 4.31 -8.99
CA GLN A 101 -11.57 4.76 -10.16
C GLN A 101 -10.93 4.29 -11.47
N ASN A 102 -9.61 4.08 -11.49
CA ASN A 102 -8.85 3.75 -12.69
C ASN A 102 -7.99 2.47 -12.51
N PRO A 103 -8.53 1.33 -12.05
CA PRO A 103 -7.71 0.17 -11.63
C PRO A 103 -6.87 -0.41 -12.78
N LYS A 104 -7.43 -0.46 -14.01
CA LYS A 104 -6.70 -0.95 -15.19
C LYS A 104 -5.42 -0.17 -15.48
N LYS A 105 -5.45 1.16 -15.27
CA LYS A 105 -4.28 2.03 -15.47
C LYS A 105 -3.08 1.59 -14.64
N TYR A 106 -3.33 1.03 -13.46
CA TYR A 106 -2.32 0.60 -12.50
C TYR A 106 -1.94 -0.88 -12.67
N ILE A 107 -2.91 -1.73 -13.01
CA ILE A 107 -2.67 -3.16 -13.28
C ILE A 107 -1.84 -3.34 -14.56
N GLU A 108 -2.13 -2.60 -15.63
CA GLU A 108 -1.42 -2.73 -16.91
C GLU A 108 -0.05 -2.03 -16.90
N ASP A 109 0.16 -1.08 -15.98
CA ASP A 109 1.38 -0.27 -15.86
C ASP A 109 1.72 0.04 -14.39
N PRO A 110 2.36 -0.89 -13.66
CA PRO A 110 2.64 -0.77 -12.23
C PRO A 110 3.64 0.31 -11.88
N TRP A 111 4.32 0.91 -12.86
CA TRP A 111 5.17 2.08 -12.59
C TRP A 111 4.36 3.28 -12.11
N LYS A 112 3.04 3.26 -12.31
CA LYS A 112 2.11 4.23 -11.74
C LYS A 112 1.76 3.93 -10.29
N LEU A 113 1.94 2.68 -9.84
CA LEU A 113 1.91 2.37 -8.42
C LEU A 113 3.19 2.88 -7.78
N ASP A 114 3.05 3.59 -6.67
CA ASP A 114 4.18 3.91 -5.81
C ASP A 114 4.66 2.62 -5.14
N VAL A 115 5.49 1.84 -5.83
CA VAL A 115 6.12 0.60 -5.32
C VAL A 115 7.56 0.84 -4.87
N GLU A 116 8.09 2.05 -5.07
CA GLU A 116 9.45 2.40 -4.68
C GLU A 116 9.62 2.39 -3.16
N TRP A 117 8.61 2.84 -2.40
CA TRP A 117 8.65 2.75 -0.94
C TRP A 117 8.85 1.30 -0.49
N LEU A 118 8.14 0.35 -1.13
CA LEU A 118 8.21 -1.06 -0.78
C LEU A 118 9.61 -1.60 -1.09
N LYS A 119 10.14 -1.32 -2.28
CA LYS A 119 11.50 -1.70 -2.65
C LYS A 119 12.53 -1.15 -1.66
N ASN A 120 12.43 0.13 -1.29
CA ASN A 120 13.35 0.77 -0.34
C ASN A 120 13.29 0.10 1.04
N ARG A 121 12.09 -0.29 1.52
CA ARG A 121 11.91 -0.95 2.83
C ARG A 121 12.34 -2.42 2.84
N LEU A 122 12.19 -3.11 1.72
CA LEU A 122 12.71 -4.46 1.53
C LEU A 122 14.24 -4.42 1.58
N GLN A 123 14.86 -3.52 0.82
CA GLN A 123 16.32 -3.36 0.78
C GLN A 123 16.93 -2.85 2.10
N ALA A 124 16.25 -1.98 2.84
CA ALA A 124 16.74 -1.48 4.12
C ALA A 124 16.68 -2.53 5.27
N GLY A 125 15.92 -3.61 5.08
CA GLY A 125 15.86 -4.74 6.02
C GLY A 125 16.66 -5.96 5.60
N ALA A 126 17.40 -5.89 4.49
CA ALA A 126 18.31 -6.92 3.96
C ALA A 126 19.71 -6.79 4.60
#